data_AF-A0A0E0EW25-F1
#
_entry.id   AF-A0A0E0EW25-F1
#
_cell.length_a   1.000
_cell.length_b   1.000
_cell.length_c   1.000
_cell.angle_alpha   90.00
_cell.angle_beta   90.00
_cell.angle_gamma   90.00
#
_symmetry.space_group_name_H-M   'P 1'
#
loop_
_entity.id
_entity.type
_entity.pdbx_description
1 polymer ?
#
loop_
_entity_poly.entity_id
_entity_poly.type
_entity_poly.pdbx_seq_one_letter_code
_entity_poly.pdbx_strand_id
1 'polypeptide(L)'
;MPGATTAAIVDSRRGTQHSEGPATILAIGTANPENIVCQDNFADYYFGLTKSEHLTELKDKMKRICNGIDFHLSIQVPTLIKDNIHQCLLDAFRSVGNTDPNWNDLFWAVHPGGRAILDNIEDKLQLQPWKLAASRQVLSEYGNMSGATIAFVLDELRRRQEKEQDMQQQPEWGVLLAFGPGVTIESIVLRNPLSRGLKEN
;
A
#
# COMPACT_ATOMS: atom_id res chain seq x y z
N MET A 1 -30.68 40.87 -47.20
CA MET A 1 -29.25 40.92 -46.82
C MET A 1 -29.15 40.72 -45.32
N PRO A 2 -28.20 39.92 -44.83
CA PRO A 2 -28.32 39.12 -43.61
C PRO A 2 -27.53 39.68 -42.42
N GLY A 3 -28.00 39.41 -41.20
CA GLY A 3 -27.28 39.67 -39.94
C GLY A 3 -26.58 38.42 -39.43
N ALA A 4 -25.29 38.56 -39.12
CA ALA A 4 -24.34 37.48 -38.85
C ALA A 4 -24.45 36.84 -37.47
N THR A 5 -24.07 35.56 -37.44
CA THR A 5 -23.85 34.64 -36.33
C THR A 5 -22.90 35.17 -35.26
N THR A 6 -23.20 34.93 -33.99
CA THR A 6 -22.19 34.74 -32.94
C THR A 6 -22.58 33.53 -32.08
N ALA A 7 -21.78 32.47 -32.20
CA ALA A 7 -21.87 31.28 -31.37
C ALA A 7 -21.30 31.59 -29.98
N ALA A 8 -22.10 31.42 -28.93
CA ALA A 8 -21.62 31.44 -27.56
C ALA A 8 -20.93 30.11 -27.26
N ILE A 9 -19.62 30.18 -27.00
CA ILE A 9 -18.79 29.07 -26.54
C ILE A 9 -19.21 28.76 -25.09
N VAL A 10 -19.77 27.57 -24.87
CA VAL A 10 -20.02 27.03 -23.54
C VAL A 10 -18.70 26.49 -23.00
N ASP A 11 -18.02 27.27 -22.17
CA ASP A 11 -16.83 26.84 -21.43
C ASP A 11 -17.27 25.94 -20.26
N SER A 12 -17.43 24.65 -20.57
CA SER A 12 -17.72 23.60 -19.58
C SER A 12 -16.46 23.29 -18.75
N ARG A 13 -16.11 24.18 -17.83
CA ARG A 13 -15.10 23.90 -16.80
C ARG A 13 -15.68 22.90 -15.81
N ARG A 14 -15.27 21.63 -15.93
CA ARG A 14 -15.39 20.64 -14.84
C ARG A 14 -14.61 21.19 -13.65
N GLY A 15 -15.31 21.73 -12.66
CA GLY A 15 -14.73 22.06 -11.37
C GLY A 15 -14.15 20.80 -10.76
N THR A 16 -12.85 20.81 -10.49
CA THR A 16 -12.18 19.78 -9.70
C THR A 16 -12.78 19.81 -8.30
N GLN A 17 -13.58 18.80 -7.98
CA GLN A 17 -14.08 18.58 -6.63
C GLN A 17 -12.88 18.09 -5.80
N HIS A 18 -12.09 19.02 -5.29
CA HIS A 18 -11.01 18.71 -4.35
C HIS A 18 -11.63 18.20 -3.06
N SER A 19 -11.10 17.11 -2.51
CA SER A 19 -11.43 16.71 -1.14
C SER A 19 -10.88 17.77 -0.19
N GLU A 20 -11.76 18.58 0.40
CA GLU A 20 -11.40 19.45 1.52
C GLU A 20 -11.35 18.62 2.81
N GLY A 21 -10.14 18.39 3.31
CA GLY A 21 -9.92 17.76 4.60
C GLY A 21 -8.52 17.15 4.72
N PRO A 22 -7.87 17.21 5.90
CA PRO A 22 -6.58 16.56 6.10
C PRO A 22 -6.74 15.03 6.04
N ALA A 23 -5.98 14.36 5.16
CA ALA A 23 -5.77 12.92 5.27
C ALA A 23 -5.00 12.66 6.59
N THR A 24 -5.65 11.98 7.53
CA THR A 24 -5.07 11.73 8.86
C THR A 24 -4.55 10.30 8.91
N ILE A 25 -3.24 10.15 9.06
CA ILE A 25 -2.58 8.89 9.43
C ILE A 25 -2.75 8.75 10.94
N LEU A 26 -3.56 7.78 11.39
CA LEU A 26 -3.88 7.67 12.81
C LEU A 26 -2.90 6.77 13.57
N ALA A 27 -2.26 5.81 12.89
CA ALA A 27 -1.25 4.92 13.47
C ALA A 27 -0.34 4.29 12.40
N ILE A 28 0.87 3.86 12.81
CA ILE A 28 1.80 3.05 12.01
C ILE A 28 2.24 1.86 12.85
N GLY A 29 1.94 0.64 12.43
CA GLY A 29 2.54 -0.59 12.98
C GLY A 29 3.67 -1.09 12.08
N THR A 30 4.77 -1.59 12.66
CA THR A 30 5.92 -2.21 11.96
C THR A 30 6.27 -3.57 12.57
N ALA A 31 6.50 -4.60 11.75
CA ALA A 31 6.94 -5.92 12.20
C ALA A 31 8.25 -6.33 11.51
N ASN A 32 9.37 -6.41 12.25
CA ASN A 32 10.69 -6.82 11.77
C ASN A 32 11.14 -8.13 12.46
N PRO A 33 11.64 -9.15 11.75
CA PRO A 33 12.14 -10.40 12.35
C PRO A 33 13.50 -10.22 13.05
N GLU A 34 13.84 -11.12 13.96
CA GLU A 34 14.96 -10.96 14.93
C GLU A 34 16.39 -11.02 14.33
N ASN A 35 16.59 -11.51 13.10
CA ASN A 35 17.91 -11.71 12.50
C ASN A 35 18.11 -10.91 11.20
N ILE A 36 18.36 -9.61 11.33
CA ILE A 36 18.58 -8.70 10.19
C ILE A 36 20.07 -8.43 10.01
N VAL A 37 20.60 -8.77 8.84
CA VAL A 37 21.96 -8.38 8.43
C VAL A 37 21.84 -7.17 7.50
N CYS A 38 22.49 -6.07 7.86
CA CYS A 38 22.54 -4.87 7.04
C CYS A 38 23.24 -5.18 5.69
N GLN A 39 22.64 -4.75 4.58
CA GLN A 39 23.17 -4.97 3.22
C GLN A 39 24.60 -4.45 3.05
N ASP A 40 24.94 -3.34 3.71
CA ASP A 40 26.29 -2.76 3.71
C ASP A 40 27.31 -3.69 4.40
N ASN A 41 26.85 -4.47 5.36
CA ASN A 41 27.65 -5.42 6.13
C ASN A 41 27.56 -6.85 5.58
N PHE A 42 26.71 -7.09 4.59
CA PHE A 42 26.44 -8.43 4.05
C PHE A 42 27.69 -9.03 3.42
N ALA A 43 28.42 -8.25 2.62
CA ALA A 43 29.66 -8.70 2.00
C ALA A 43 30.77 -8.96 3.03
N ASP A 44 30.86 -8.17 4.10
CA ASP A 44 31.84 -8.39 5.16
C ASP A 44 31.48 -9.63 6.02
N TYR A 45 30.21 -9.78 6.38
CA TYR A 45 29.69 -10.93 7.12
C TYR A 45 29.87 -12.25 6.34
N TYR A 46 29.50 -12.26 5.05
CA TYR A 46 29.57 -13.45 4.19
C TYR A 46 31.00 -13.95 4.00
N PHE A 47 31.96 -13.05 3.78
CA PHE A 47 33.36 -13.42 3.57
C PHE A 47 34.05 -13.85 4.87
N GLY A 48 33.64 -13.30 6.02
CA GLY A 48 34.09 -13.77 7.34
C GLY A 48 33.55 -15.16 7.68
N LEU A 49 32.28 -15.43 7.39
CA LEU A 49 31.66 -16.75 7.61
C LEU A 49 32.31 -17.84 6.75
N THR A 50 32.70 -17.51 5.52
CA THR A 50 33.29 -18.46 4.55
C THR A 50 34.82 -18.53 4.58
N LYS A 51 35.47 -17.77 5.49
CA LYS A 51 36.93 -17.71 5.65
C LYS A 51 37.67 -17.33 4.34
N SER A 52 37.06 -16.44 3.56
CA SER A 52 37.53 -16.06 2.21
C SER A 52 37.99 -14.60 2.14
N GLU A 53 38.33 -13.99 3.27
CA GLU A 53 38.62 -12.55 3.41
C GLU A 53 39.81 -12.08 2.56
N HIS A 54 40.69 -13.00 2.15
CA HIS A 54 41.83 -12.72 1.29
C HIS A 54 41.46 -12.44 -0.18
N LEU A 55 40.23 -12.77 -0.61
CA LEU A 55 39.72 -12.52 -1.97
C LEU A 55 39.18 -11.09 -2.09
N THR A 56 40.05 -10.11 -1.87
CA THR A 56 39.70 -8.69 -1.67
C THR A 56 39.02 -8.05 -2.88
N GLU A 57 39.49 -8.32 -4.11
CA GLU A 57 38.90 -7.75 -5.33
C GLU A 57 37.47 -8.24 -5.60
N LEU A 58 37.21 -9.52 -5.32
CA LEU A 58 35.88 -10.12 -5.43
C LEU A 58 34.92 -9.55 -4.37
N LYS A 59 35.41 -9.40 -3.13
CA LYS A 59 34.69 -8.77 -2.02
C LYS A 59 34.32 -7.32 -2.35
N ASP A 60 35.24 -6.53 -2.92
CA ASP A 60 34.99 -5.14 -3.29
C ASP A 60 34.04 -5.00 -4.48
N LYS A 61 34.03 -5.98 -5.40
CA LYS A 61 33.04 -6.05 -6.47
C LYS A 61 31.64 -6.36 -5.92
N MET A 62 31.52 -7.30 -4.98
CA MET A 62 30.25 -7.61 -4.29
C MET A 62 29.75 -6.41 -3.47
N LYS A 63 30.64 -5.71 -2.75
CA LYS A 63 30.32 -4.42 -2.11
C LYS A 63 29.79 -3.39 -3.10
N ARG A 64 30.35 -3.33 -4.32
CA ARG A 64 29.87 -2.43 -5.38
C ARG A 64 28.54 -2.83 -6.02
N ILE A 65 28.18 -4.10 -6.01
CA ILE A 65 26.89 -4.58 -6.52
C ILE A 65 25.80 -4.37 -5.46
N CYS A 66 26.10 -4.63 -4.19
CA CYS A 66 25.25 -4.24 -3.08
C CYS A 66 25.13 -2.69 -3.00
N ASN A 67 26.18 -1.95 -3.38
CA ASN A 67 26.14 -0.51 -3.65
C ASN A 67 25.52 -0.21 -5.02
N GLY A 68 24.20 -0.37 -5.12
CA GLY A 68 23.48 -0.13 -6.39
C GLY A 68 22.08 -0.72 -6.47
N ILE A 69 21.62 -1.38 -5.39
CA ILE A 69 20.34 -2.05 -5.17
C ILE A 69 20.38 -3.54 -5.55
N ASP A 70 20.55 -4.38 -4.54
CA ASP A 70 20.42 -5.83 -4.63
C ASP A 70 19.26 -6.30 -3.72
N PHE A 71 18.17 -6.78 -4.32
CA PHE A 71 16.97 -7.24 -3.60
C PHE A 71 16.86 -8.76 -3.65
N HIS A 72 17.14 -9.42 -2.52
CA HIS A 72 16.86 -10.83 -2.34
C HIS A 72 15.49 -10.99 -1.68
N LEU A 73 14.46 -11.25 -2.50
CA LEU A 73 13.13 -11.53 -2.00
C LEU A 73 13.02 -13.01 -1.62
N SER A 74 12.90 -13.30 -0.33
CA SER A 74 12.61 -14.67 0.12
C SER A 74 11.24 -15.11 -0.40
N ILE A 75 11.12 -16.33 -0.90
CA ILE A 75 9.83 -16.96 -1.26
C ILE A 75 8.88 -17.06 -0.07
N GLN A 76 9.41 -16.91 1.15
CA GLN A 76 8.64 -16.92 2.38
C GLN A 76 7.95 -15.58 2.66
N VAL A 77 8.28 -14.50 1.94
CA VAL A 77 7.70 -13.17 2.20
C VAL A 77 6.17 -13.18 2.18
N PRO A 78 5.48 -13.75 1.18
CA PRO A 78 4.02 -13.83 1.20
C PRO A 78 3.48 -14.60 2.41
N THR A 79 4.17 -15.66 2.85
CA THR A 79 3.78 -16.45 4.02
C THR A 79 4.00 -15.68 5.32
N LEU A 80 5.14 -14.99 5.46
CA LEU A 80 5.42 -14.19 6.65
C LEU A 80 4.46 -13.01 6.79
N ILE A 81 4.07 -12.39 5.67
CA ILE A 81 2.98 -11.41 5.65
C ILE A 81 1.67 -12.07 6.12
N LYS A 82 1.29 -13.21 5.52
CA LYS A 82 0.08 -13.95 5.87
C LYS A 82 -0.01 -14.29 7.36
N ASP A 83 1.09 -14.67 7.97
CA ASP A 83 1.12 -15.12 9.37
C ASP A 83 1.01 -13.96 10.35
N ASN A 84 1.54 -12.77 10.00
CA ASN A 84 1.60 -11.62 10.90
C ASN A 84 0.51 -10.56 10.65
N ILE A 85 -0.11 -10.54 9.48
CA ILE A 85 -1.00 -9.44 9.08
C ILE A 85 -2.19 -9.23 10.01
N HIS A 86 -2.77 -10.32 10.51
CA HIS A 86 -3.92 -10.23 11.42
C HIS A 86 -3.57 -9.49 12.72
N GLN A 87 -2.44 -9.84 13.33
CA GLN A 87 -2.01 -9.20 14.57
C GLN A 87 -1.60 -7.74 14.35
N CYS A 88 -0.89 -7.45 13.25
CA CYS A 88 -0.52 -6.07 12.88
C CYS A 88 -1.76 -5.18 12.75
N LEU A 89 -2.82 -5.67 12.11
CA LEU A 89 -4.08 -4.95 11.95
C LEU A 89 -4.79 -4.75 13.27
N LEU A 90 -4.88 -5.77 14.12
CA LEU A 90 -5.49 -5.64 15.45
C LEU A 90 -4.76 -4.57 16.29
N ASP A 91 -3.44 -4.55 16.27
CA ASP A 91 -2.66 -3.56 17.02
C ASP A 91 -2.83 -2.14 16.46
N ALA A 92 -2.89 -2.00 15.12
CA ALA A 92 -3.19 -0.73 14.49
C ALA A 92 -4.60 -0.23 14.85
N PHE A 93 -5.63 -1.08 14.82
CA PHE A 93 -7.01 -0.68 15.14
C PHE A 93 -7.24 -0.45 16.65
N ARG A 94 -6.52 -1.16 17.52
CA ARG A 94 -6.54 -0.89 18.97
C ARG A 94 -6.12 0.53 19.30
N SER A 95 -5.13 1.07 18.57
CA SER A 95 -4.67 2.45 18.77
C SER A 95 -5.76 3.50 18.48
N VAL A 96 -6.79 3.13 17.71
CA VAL A 96 -7.92 3.99 17.34
C VAL A 96 -9.19 3.68 18.14
N GLY A 97 -9.08 2.82 19.16
CA GLY A 97 -10.17 2.43 20.05
C GLY A 97 -11.09 1.32 19.50
N ASN A 98 -10.72 0.67 18.39
CA ASN A 98 -11.47 -0.45 17.83
C ASN A 98 -10.74 -1.77 18.10
N THR A 99 -11.30 -2.60 18.97
CA THR A 99 -10.69 -3.87 19.39
C THR A 99 -11.15 -5.09 18.60
N ASP A 100 -12.23 -4.96 17.83
CA ASP A 100 -12.83 -6.05 17.04
C ASP A 100 -13.34 -5.54 15.68
N PRO A 101 -12.46 -5.00 14.83
CA PRO A 101 -12.83 -4.53 13.50
C PRO A 101 -13.25 -5.68 12.58
N ASN A 102 -14.37 -5.51 11.88
CA ASN A 102 -14.73 -6.38 10.76
C ASN A 102 -14.00 -5.93 9.49
N TRP A 103 -13.11 -6.78 8.99
CA TRP A 103 -12.27 -6.50 7.81
C TRP A 103 -13.07 -6.17 6.54
N ASN A 104 -14.29 -6.70 6.41
CA ASN A 104 -15.13 -6.46 5.25
C ASN A 104 -15.91 -5.14 5.31
N ASP A 105 -15.92 -4.45 6.45
CA ASP A 105 -16.52 -3.13 6.61
C ASP A 105 -15.54 -1.99 6.25
N LEU A 106 -14.27 -2.32 5.96
CA LEU A 106 -13.18 -1.36 5.71
C LEU A 106 -12.88 -1.16 4.22
N PHE A 107 -12.43 0.02 3.77
CA PHE A 107 -11.75 0.12 2.46
C PHE A 107 -10.28 -0.31 2.56
N TRP A 108 -9.69 -0.84 1.47
CA TRP A 108 -8.35 -1.43 1.49
C TRP A 108 -7.44 -0.84 0.41
N ALA A 109 -6.33 -0.25 0.84
CA ALA A 109 -5.21 0.15 -0.01
C ALA A 109 -4.01 -0.75 0.29
N VAL A 110 -3.74 -1.75 -0.53
CA VAL A 110 -2.65 -2.71 -0.27
C VAL A 110 -1.58 -2.57 -1.33
N HIS A 111 -0.33 -2.36 -0.90
CA HIS A 111 0.82 -2.33 -1.80
C HIS A 111 0.94 -3.67 -2.52
N PRO A 112 0.78 -3.70 -3.86
CA PRO A 112 0.78 -4.94 -4.59
C PRO A 112 2.21 -5.31 -4.99
N GLY A 113 3.02 -5.77 -4.02
CA GLY A 113 4.39 -6.20 -4.30
C GLY A 113 4.47 -7.41 -5.25
N GLY A 114 3.37 -8.17 -5.33
CA GLY A 114 3.13 -9.27 -6.27
C GLY A 114 1.75 -9.90 -6.03
N ARG A 115 1.26 -10.70 -6.98
CA ARG A 115 -0.08 -11.33 -6.91
C ARG A 115 -0.29 -12.15 -5.63
N ALA A 116 0.69 -12.99 -5.29
CA ALA A 116 0.64 -13.86 -4.11
C ALA A 116 0.48 -13.11 -2.79
N ILE A 117 0.93 -11.85 -2.69
CA ILE A 117 0.74 -11.03 -1.49
C ILE A 117 -0.74 -10.69 -1.34
N LEU A 118 -1.39 -10.23 -2.41
CA LEU A 118 -2.81 -9.89 -2.40
C LEU A 118 -3.67 -11.14 -2.13
N ASP A 119 -3.35 -12.25 -2.79
CA ASP A 119 -4.08 -13.52 -2.62
C ASP A 119 -3.97 -14.03 -1.18
N ASN A 120 -2.78 -14.00 -0.59
CA ASN A 120 -2.59 -14.43 0.80
C ASN A 120 -3.31 -13.53 1.81
N ILE A 121 -3.39 -12.23 1.57
CA ILE A 121 -4.11 -11.28 2.44
C ILE A 121 -5.62 -11.50 2.33
N GLU A 122 -6.14 -11.62 1.11
CA GLU A 122 -7.54 -11.92 0.82
C GLU A 122 -7.97 -13.22 1.51
N ASP A 123 -7.18 -14.30 1.34
CA ASP A 123 -7.41 -15.59 1.96
C ASP A 123 -7.31 -15.52 3.49
N LYS A 124 -6.27 -14.87 4.05
CA LYS A 124 -6.05 -14.87 5.49
C LYS A 124 -7.15 -14.12 6.25
N LEU A 125 -7.59 -13.00 5.68
CA LEU A 125 -8.57 -12.11 6.30
C LEU A 125 -10.00 -12.40 5.84
N GLN A 126 -10.18 -13.38 4.93
CA GLN A 126 -11.48 -13.74 4.34
C GLN A 126 -12.17 -12.50 3.75
N LEU A 127 -11.41 -11.72 3.00
CA LEU A 127 -11.94 -10.52 2.35
C LEU A 127 -12.87 -10.91 1.20
N GLN A 128 -13.89 -10.09 0.96
CA GLN A 128 -14.69 -10.22 -0.24
C GLN A 128 -13.80 -9.99 -1.49
N PRO A 129 -14.07 -10.68 -2.62
CA PRO A 129 -13.17 -10.67 -3.79
C PRO A 129 -12.88 -9.28 -4.38
N TRP A 130 -13.80 -8.33 -4.18
CA TRP A 130 -13.66 -6.96 -4.69
C TRP A 130 -12.85 -6.02 -3.77
N LYS A 131 -12.57 -6.41 -2.52
CA LYS A 131 -11.92 -5.51 -1.54
C LYS A 131 -10.53 -5.07 -1.98
N LEU A 132 -9.79 -5.94 -2.68
CA LEU A 132 -8.45 -5.64 -3.19
C LEU A 132 -8.43 -5.24 -4.66
N ALA A 133 -9.59 -4.94 -5.27
CA ALA A 133 -9.69 -4.72 -6.71
C ALA A 133 -8.88 -3.51 -7.20
N ALA A 134 -8.79 -2.42 -6.42
CA ALA A 134 -7.92 -1.28 -6.75
C ALA A 134 -6.44 -1.69 -6.81
N SER A 135 -5.96 -2.39 -5.78
CA SER A 135 -4.59 -2.92 -5.71
C SER A 135 -4.28 -3.87 -6.88
N ARG A 136 -5.22 -4.76 -7.21
CA ARG A 136 -5.11 -5.69 -8.34
C ARG A 136 -5.06 -4.95 -9.68
N GLN A 137 -5.88 -3.91 -9.87
CA GLN A 137 -5.87 -3.12 -11.09
C GLN A 137 -4.55 -2.39 -11.28
N VAL A 138 -4.04 -1.73 -10.23
CA VAL A 138 -2.75 -1.03 -10.30
C VAL A 138 -1.62 -2.00 -10.63
N LEU A 139 -1.60 -3.17 -10.00
CA LEU A 139 -0.63 -4.21 -10.35
C LEU A 139 -0.73 -4.66 -11.81
N SER A 140 -1.96 -4.80 -12.32
CA SER A 140 -2.20 -5.23 -13.70
C SER A 140 -1.79 -4.19 -14.73
N GLU A 141 -2.02 -2.90 -14.45
CA GLU A 141 -1.76 -1.81 -15.41
C GLU A 141 -0.32 -1.31 -15.35
N TYR A 142 0.27 -1.26 -14.15
CA TYR A 142 1.55 -0.59 -13.91
C TYR A 142 2.64 -1.51 -13.35
N GLY A 143 2.29 -2.72 -12.90
CA GLY A 143 3.21 -3.60 -12.20
C GLY A 143 3.59 -3.09 -10.79
N ASN A 144 4.65 -3.65 -10.23
CA ASN A 144 5.23 -3.18 -8.97
C ASN A 144 6.25 -2.07 -9.26
N MET A 145 5.87 -0.83 -8.95
CA MET A 145 6.70 0.37 -9.08
C MET A 145 7.43 0.72 -7.77
N SER A 146 7.74 -0.29 -6.94
CA SER A 146 8.28 -0.11 -5.59
C SER A 146 7.32 0.73 -4.71
N GLY A 147 7.84 1.50 -3.75
CA GLY A 147 7.05 2.30 -2.80
C GLY A 147 6.03 3.24 -3.46
N ALA A 148 6.29 3.74 -4.68
CA ALA A 148 5.36 4.61 -5.40
C ALA A 148 4.02 3.95 -5.73
N THR A 149 3.98 2.61 -5.79
CA THR A 149 2.77 1.85 -6.16
C THR A 149 1.60 2.13 -5.22
N ILE A 150 1.84 2.38 -3.92
CA ILE A 150 0.74 2.62 -2.97
C ILE A 150 -0.02 3.91 -3.27
N ALA A 151 0.66 4.94 -3.80
CA ALA A 151 0.00 6.19 -4.19
C ALA A 151 -0.96 5.98 -5.37
N PHE A 152 -0.60 5.09 -6.31
CA PHE A 152 -1.47 4.72 -7.43
C PHE A 152 -2.68 3.93 -6.96
N VAL A 153 -2.54 3.08 -5.93
CA VAL A 153 -3.67 2.36 -5.32
C VAL A 153 -4.64 3.33 -4.66
N LEU A 154 -4.14 4.34 -3.94
CA LEU A 154 -4.99 5.37 -3.35
C LEU A 154 -5.73 6.19 -4.42
N ASP A 155 -5.06 6.56 -5.51
CA ASP A 155 -5.70 7.26 -6.62
C ASP A 155 -6.78 6.39 -7.31
N GLU A 156 -6.51 5.10 -7.54
CA GLU A 156 -7.50 4.17 -8.09
C GLU A 156 -8.72 4.02 -7.18
N LEU A 157 -8.52 3.93 -5.86
CA LEU A 157 -9.64 3.90 -4.90
C LEU A 157 -10.49 5.17 -5.01
N ARG A 158 -9.86 6.35 -5.03
CA ARG A 158 -10.55 7.64 -5.19
C ARG A 158 -11.35 7.67 -6.50
N ARG A 159 -10.74 7.26 -7.62
CA ARG A 159 -11.42 7.22 -8.93
C ARG A 159 -12.57 6.23 -8.99
N ARG A 160 -12.50 5.11 -8.27
CA ARG A 160 -13.61 4.15 -8.15
C ARG A 160 -14.76 4.74 -7.34
N GLN A 161 -14.44 5.37 -6.21
CA GLN A 161 -15.42 6.06 -5.37
C GLN A 161 -16.19 7.15 -6.14
N GLU A 162 -15.53 7.91 -7.02
CA GLU A 162 -16.19 8.93 -7.84
C GLU A 162 -17.17 8.36 -8.89
N LYS A 163 -16.97 7.10 -9.31
CA LYS A 163 -17.83 6.42 -10.29
C LYS A 163 -19.02 5.74 -9.64
N GLU A 164 -18.88 5.32 -8.39
CA GLU A 164 -19.94 4.71 -7.60
C GLU A 164 -20.90 5.81 -7.10
N GLN A 165 -22.03 5.96 -7.78
CA GLN A 165 -23.03 7.01 -7.51
C GLN A 165 -23.77 6.85 -6.17
N ASP A 166 -23.60 5.72 -5.48
CA ASP A 166 -24.24 5.43 -4.20
C ASP A 166 -23.32 5.82 -3.04
N MET A 167 -23.20 7.13 -2.78
CA MET A 167 -22.36 7.68 -1.70
C MET A 167 -22.84 7.28 -0.29
N GLN A 168 -24.02 6.68 -0.15
CA GLN A 168 -24.63 6.37 1.13
C GLN A 168 -23.97 5.20 1.88
N GLN A 169 -23.11 4.38 1.25
CA GLN A 169 -22.52 3.18 1.85
C GLN A 169 -20.99 3.09 1.72
N GLN A 170 -20.29 4.22 1.72
CA GLN A 170 -18.83 4.16 1.74
C GLN A 170 -18.29 3.81 3.13
N PRO A 171 -17.34 2.88 3.24
CA PRO A 171 -16.63 2.62 4.48
C PRO A 171 -16.05 3.90 5.09
N GLU A 172 -16.40 4.17 6.35
CA GLU A 172 -15.81 5.27 7.12
C GLU A 172 -14.32 5.02 7.37
N TRP A 173 -13.95 3.76 7.61
CA TRP A 173 -12.61 3.36 7.96
C TRP A 173 -11.98 2.55 6.84
N GLY A 174 -10.66 2.60 6.77
CA GLY A 174 -9.88 1.78 5.88
C GLY A 174 -8.48 1.56 6.40
N VAL A 175 -7.75 0.74 5.66
CA VAL A 175 -6.36 0.46 5.98
C VAL A 175 -5.50 0.58 4.73
N LEU A 176 -4.33 1.20 4.92
CA LEU A 176 -3.23 1.16 3.98
C LEU A 176 -2.17 0.19 4.50
N LEU A 177 -1.79 -0.76 3.66
CA LEU A 177 -0.75 -1.74 3.95
C LEU A 177 0.39 -1.61 2.95
N ALA A 178 1.62 -1.49 3.45
CA ALA A 178 2.83 -1.52 2.64
C ALA A 178 3.83 -2.53 3.18
N PHE A 179 4.71 -3.03 2.30
CA PHE A 179 5.67 -4.07 2.63
C PHE A 179 7.06 -3.64 2.16
N GLY A 180 8.05 -3.73 3.05
CA GLY A 180 9.42 -3.29 2.79
C GLY A 180 10.48 -4.39 3.05
N PRO A 181 11.74 -4.13 2.68
CA PRO A 181 12.89 -4.94 3.09
C PRO A 181 12.91 -5.25 4.58
N GLY A 182 13.48 -6.40 4.93
CA GLY A 182 13.38 -6.93 6.30
C GLY A 182 11.99 -7.47 6.64
N VAL A 183 11.09 -7.61 5.66
CA VAL A 183 9.69 -8.04 5.84
C VAL A 183 8.91 -7.16 6.81
N THR A 184 9.19 -5.86 6.74
CA THR A 184 8.43 -4.83 7.45
C THR A 184 7.02 -4.79 6.88
N ILE A 185 6.00 -4.99 7.72
CA ILE A 185 4.61 -4.66 7.41
C ILE A 185 4.33 -3.28 7.98
N GLU A 186 4.07 -2.29 7.13
CA GLU A 186 3.57 -0.98 7.55
C GLU A 186 2.05 -0.97 7.43
N SER A 187 1.36 -0.66 8.54
CA SER A 187 -0.10 -0.57 8.58
C SER A 187 -0.57 0.79 9.05
N ILE A 188 -1.38 1.45 8.22
CA ILE A 188 -1.94 2.76 8.50
C ILE A 188 -3.45 2.68 8.51
N VAL A 189 -4.07 3.03 9.65
CA VAL A 189 -5.51 3.23 9.72
C VAL A 189 -5.86 4.58 9.10
N LEU A 190 -6.76 4.54 8.12
CA LEU A 190 -7.26 5.70 7.40
C LEU A 190 -8.74 5.92 7.72
N ARG A 191 -9.15 7.18 7.69
CA ARG A 191 -10.55 7.58 7.84
C ARG A 191 -11.02 8.36 6.62
N ASN A 192 -12.16 7.96 6.05
CA ASN A 192 -12.81 8.62 4.93
C ASN A 192 -13.57 9.86 5.44
N PRO A 193 -13.17 11.08 5.06
CA PRO A 193 -13.81 12.31 5.53
C PRO A 193 -15.26 12.47 5.03
N LEU A 194 -15.62 11.83 3.91
CA LEU A 194 -16.94 11.98 3.27
C LEU A 194 -18.07 11.23 4.01
N SER A 195 -17.72 10.29 4.90
CA SER A 195 -18.69 9.52 5.70
C SER A 195 -19.49 10.37 6.72
N ARG A 196 -19.02 11.60 7.03
CA ARG A 196 -19.66 12.49 8.01
C ARG A 196 -20.82 13.32 7.46
N GLY A 197 -20.93 13.49 6.14
CA GLY A 197 -21.93 14.37 5.52
C GLY A 197 -23.39 13.89 5.56
N LEU A 198 -23.68 12.75 6.20
CA LEU A 198 -25.01 12.13 6.23
C LEU A 198 -25.63 12.02 7.63
N LYS A 199 -25.02 12.61 8.66
CA LYS A 199 -25.51 12.53 10.06
C LYS A 199 -25.67 13.89 10.74
N GLU A 200 -26.15 14.89 10.01
CA GLU A 200 -26.73 16.09 10.62
C GLU A 200 -28.20 16.19 10.18
N ASN A 201 -29.09 15.72 11.06
CA ASN A 201 -30.52 16.03 11.10
C ASN A 201 -30.81 16.66 12.47
#